data_AF-X5EPG7-F1
#
_entry.id   AF-X5EPG7-F1
#
_cell.length_a   1.000
_cell.length_b   1.000
_cell.length_c   1.000
_cell.angle_alpha   90.00
_cell.angle_beta   90.00
_cell.angle_gamma   90.00
#
_symmetry.space_group_name_H-M   'P 1'
#
loop_
_entity.id
_entity.type
_entity.pdbx_description
1 polymer ?
#
loop_
_entity_poly.entity_id
_entity_poly.type
_entity_poly.pdbx_seq_one_letter_code
_entity_poly.pdbx_strand_id
1 'polypeptide(L)'
;MLFVEAKQSIPNQERSPERFDEYISEIYQKWCNALNVEILGILGREDIKETIMPSAFSNLQWGSIEIKLLLVIPDVPLNYLGQLNELIKQEFNKKDTLRLISLWNISVEVINRDLAIQKGLASS
;
A
#
# COMPACT_ATOMS: atom_id res chain seq x y z
N MET A 1 -1.40 -9.17 5.64
CA MET A 1 -0.54 -8.05 6.09
C MET A 1 -1.04 -6.76 5.46
N LEU A 2 -1.09 -5.68 6.23
CA LEU A 2 -1.61 -4.38 5.78
C LEU A 2 -0.52 -3.32 5.84
N PHE A 3 -0.25 -2.67 4.71
CA PHE A 3 0.54 -1.45 4.62
C PHE A 3 -0.43 -0.28 4.49
N VAL A 4 -0.33 0.71 5.38
CA VAL A 4 -1.21 1.88 5.38
C VAL A 4 -0.38 3.12 5.09
N GLU A 5 -0.72 3.84 4.02
CA GLU A 5 -0.18 5.18 3.75
C GLU A 5 -1.34 6.17 3.81
N ALA A 6 -1.26 7.15 4.70
CA ALA A 6 -2.22 8.24 4.77
C ALA A 6 -1.71 9.44 3.96
N LYS A 7 -2.57 10.00 3.10
CA LYS A 7 -2.29 11.20 2.31
C LYS A 7 -3.41 12.20 2.51
N GLN A 8 -3.06 13.48 2.60
CA GLN A 8 -4.07 14.53 2.74
C GLN A 8 -4.88 14.72 1.46
N SER A 9 -4.25 14.57 0.31
CA SER A 9 -4.87 14.76 -1.00
C SER A 9 -4.19 13.91 -2.06
N ILE A 10 -4.73 13.99 -3.28
CA ILE A 10 -4.16 13.40 -4.48
C ILE A 10 -4.11 14.45 -5.61
N PRO A 11 -3.02 14.53 -6.38
CA PRO A 11 -2.97 15.37 -7.57
C PRO A 11 -4.03 14.96 -8.60
N ASN A 12 -4.55 15.92 -9.36
CA ASN A 12 -5.44 15.61 -10.47
C ASN A 12 -4.59 15.19 -11.69
N GLN A 13 -4.76 13.94 -12.14
CA GLN A 13 -4.00 13.36 -13.25
C GLN A 13 -4.13 14.15 -14.56
N GLU A 14 -5.33 14.66 -14.88
CA GLU A 14 -5.57 15.40 -16.13
C GLU A 14 -4.93 16.80 -16.10
N ARG A 15 -4.96 17.46 -14.93
CA ARG A 15 -4.43 18.83 -14.77
C ARG A 15 -2.94 18.87 -14.48
N SER A 16 -2.37 17.83 -13.91
CA SER A 16 -0.97 17.80 -13.47
C SER A 16 -0.42 16.37 -13.53
N PRO A 17 -0.27 15.79 -14.73
CA PRO A 17 0.14 14.40 -14.91
C PRO A 17 1.51 14.11 -14.30
N GLU A 18 2.49 15.00 -14.45
CA GLU A 18 3.83 14.82 -13.88
C GLU A 18 3.81 14.72 -12.35
N ARG A 19 3.07 15.61 -11.68
CA ARG A 19 2.90 15.58 -10.21
C ARG A 19 2.15 14.33 -9.75
N PHE A 20 1.20 13.87 -10.56
CA PHE A 20 0.48 12.63 -10.28
C PHE A 20 1.42 11.43 -10.38
N ASP A 21 2.23 11.34 -11.43
CA ASP A 21 3.19 10.25 -11.62
C ASP A 21 4.28 10.23 -10.53
N GLU A 22 4.78 11.41 -10.11
CA GLU A 22 5.67 11.57 -8.98
C GLU A 22 5.02 11.05 -7.69
N TYR A 23 3.79 11.50 -7.40
CA TYR A 23 3.03 11.06 -6.23
C TYR A 23 2.84 9.54 -6.17
N ILE A 24 2.48 8.91 -7.29
CA ILE A 24 2.35 7.45 -7.34
C ILE A 24 3.70 6.77 -7.15
N SER A 25 4.75 7.30 -7.77
CA SER A 25 6.11 6.73 -7.68
C SER A 25 6.65 6.81 -6.25
N GLU A 26 6.37 7.88 -5.52
CA GLU A 26 6.74 8.01 -4.10
C GLU A 26 6.05 6.97 -3.22
N ILE A 27 4.71 6.82 -3.35
CA ILE A 27 3.95 5.82 -2.57
C ILE A 27 4.48 4.42 -2.87
N TYR A 28 4.69 4.14 -4.14
CA TYR A 28 5.22 2.87 -4.60
C TYR A 28 6.61 2.58 -4.05
N GLN A 29 7.54 3.54 -4.10
CA GLN A 29 8.90 3.38 -3.56
C GLN A 29 8.90 3.14 -2.05
N LYS A 30 8.09 3.89 -1.29
CA LYS A 30 7.93 3.66 0.15
C LYS A 30 7.45 2.25 0.46
N TRP A 31 6.44 1.80 -0.28
CA TRP A 31 5.90 0.45 -0.12
C TRP A 31 6.94 -0.63 -0.46
N CYS A 32 7.63 -0.51 -1.61
CA CYS A 32 8.71 -1.43 -1.98
C CYS A 32 9.80 -1.50 -0.91
N ASN A 33 10.21 -0.35 -0.36
CA ASN A 33 11.22 -0.29 0.70
C ASN A 33 10.74 -1.01 1.97
N ALA A 34 9.49 -0.76 2.39
CA ALA A 34 8.92 -1.41 3.56
C ALA A 34 8.77 -2.94 3.37
N LEU A 35 8.29 -3.36 2.19
CA LEU A 35 8.17 -4.78 1.85
C LEU A 35 9.54 -5.47 1.81
N ASN A 36 10.57 -4.82 1.27
CA ASN A 36 11.92 -5.37 1.24
C ASN A 36 12.46 -5.60 2.65
N VAL A 37 12.28 -4.65 3.57
CA VAL A 37 12.69 -4.79 4.97
C VAL A 37 11.97 -5.98 5.62
N GLU A 38 10.67 -6.10 5.39
CA GLU A 38 9.88 -7.21 5.91
C GLU A 38 10.39 -8.56 5.37
N ILE A 39 10.56 -8.69 4.05
CA ILE A 39 11.08 -9.91 3.42
C ILE A 39 12.46 -10.30 3.96
N LEU A 40 13.35 -9.34 4.16
CA LEU A 40 14.67 -9.62 4.75
C LEU A 40 14.57 -10.14 6.18
N GLY A 41 13.62 -9.64 6.97
CA GLY A 41 13.28 -10.18 8.29
C GLY A 41 12.76 -11.62 8.22
N ILE A 42 11.87 -11.91 7.25
CA ILE A 42 11.30 -13.27 7.03
C ILE A 42 12.39 -14.27 6.70
N LEU A 43 13.30 -13.88 5.80
CA LEU A 43 14.42 -14.71 5.36
C LEU A 43 15.46 -14.93 6.47
N GLY A 44 15.28 -14.32 7.64
CA GLY A 44 16.08 -14.59 8.82
C GLY A 44 17.44 -13.90 8.83
N ARG A 45 17.58 -12.75 8.15
CA ARG A 45 18.76 -11.90 8.38
C ARG A 45 18.70 -11.39 9.83
N GLU A 46 19.58 -11.92 10.67
CA GLU A 46 19.53 -11.76 12.14
C GLU A 46 19.49 -10.28 12.57
N ASP A 47 20.25 -9.42 11.89
CA ASP A 47 20.30 -7.98 12.15
C ASP A 47 18.94 -7.27 11.98
N ILE A 48 18.16 -7.66 10.96
CA ILE A 48 16.85 -7.10 10.67
C ILE A 48 15.77 -7.76 11.52
N LYS A 49 15.86 -9.08 11.72
CA LYS A 49 14.87 -9.87 12.45
C LYS A 49 14.79 -9.45 13.92
N GLU A 50 15.91 -9.20 14.57
CA GLU A 50 15.94 -8.79 15.99
C GLU A 50 15.62 -7.31 16.19
N THR A 51 15.89 -6.47 15.20
CA THR A 51 15.77 -5.01 15.33
C THR A 51 14.41 -4.46 14.87
N ILE A 52 13.81 -5.04 13.82
CA ILE A 52 12.72 -4.39 13.08
C ILE A 52 11.45 -5.24 13.04
N MET A 53 11.56 -6.58 13.06
CA MET A 53 10.40 -7.45 12.86
C MET A 53 9.64 -7.67 14.18
N PRO A 54 8.34 -7.28 14.26
CA PRO A 54 7.51 -7.63 15.41
C PRO A 54 7.44 -9.15 15.61
N SER A 55 7.47 -9.61 16.85
CA SER A 55 7.34 -11.04 17.19
C SER A 55 6.04 -11.66 16.65
N ALA A 56 4.99 -10.87 16.44
CA ALA A 56 3.76 -11.29 15.80
C ALA A 56 3.96 -11.79 14.35
N PHE A 57 5.03 -11.35 13.67
CA PHE A 57 5.29 -11.66 12.27
C PHE A 57 6.21 -12.89 12.08
N SER A 58 6.94 -13.31 13.11
CA SER A 58 7.89 -14.43 13.01
C SER A 58 7.23 -15.78 12.73
N ASN A 59 5.94 -15.93 13.06
CA ASN A 59 5.20 -17.19 12.98
C ASN A 59 4.11 -17.19 11.90
N LEU A 60 4.07 -16.16 11.04
CA LEU A 60 3.07 -16.09 9.97
C LEU A 60 3.35 -17.14 8.89
N GLN A 61 2.28 -17.71 8.33
CA GLN A 61 2.35 -18.54 7.13
C GLN A 61 2.47 -17.64 5.90
N TRP A 62 3.70 -17.22 5.61
CA TRP A 62 4.01 -16.24 4.57
C TRP A 62 3.58 -16.66 3.16
N GLY A 63 3.57 -17.97 2.87
CA GLY A 63 3.12 -18.49 1.57
C GLY A 63 1.63 -18.30 1.30
N SER A 64 0.81 -18.01 2.31
CA SER A 64 -0.64 -17.85 2.18
C SER A 64 -1.15 -16.47 2.60
N ILE A 65 -0.25 -15.53 2.93
CA ILE A 65 -0.66 -14.21 3.41
C ILE A 65 -1.10 -13.33 2.24
N GLU A 66 -2.26 -12.69 2.36
CA GLU A 66 -2.62 -11.58 1.48
C GLU A 66 -1.86 -10.32 1.94
N ILE A 67 -1.21 -9.63 1.01
CA ILE A 67 -0.61 -8.32 1.27
C ILE A 67 -1.51 -7.25 0.67
N LYS A 68 -1.92 -6.28 1.49
CA LYS A 68 -2.75 -5.16 1.05
C LYS A 68 -2.04 -3.85 1.30
N LEU A 69 -1.92 -3.02 0.27
CA LEU A 69 -1.56 -1.61 0.37
C LEU A 69 -2.85 -0.78 0.40
N LEU A 70 -3.05 -0.07 1.49
CA LEU A 70 -4.21 0.76 1.73
C LEU A 70 -3.82 2.23 1.74
N LEU A 71 -4.31 2.97 0.75
CA LEU A 71 -4.10 4.41 0.64
C LEU A 71 -5.31 5.14 1.24
N VAL A 72 -5.11 5.84 2.35
CA VAL A 72 -6.18 6.60 3.02
C VAL A 72 -6.11 8.05 2.55
N ILE A 73 -7.12 8.50 1.81
CA ILE A 73 -7.26 9.89 1.36
C ILE A 73 -8.61 10.43 1.86
N PRO A 74 -8.63 11.13 3.00
CA PRO A 74 -9.85 11.41 3.77
C PRO A 74 -10.98 12.07 2.99
N ASP A 75 -10.63 13.04 2.13
CA ASP A 75 -11.58 13.96 1.52
C ASP A 75 -12.03 13.51 0.12
N VAL A 76 -11.71 12.27 -0.28
CA VAL A 76 -12.19 11.70 -1.54
C VAL A 76 -13.69 11.36 -1.41
N PRO A 77 -14.55 11.89 -2.31
CA PRO A 77 -15.97 11.54 -2.33
C PRO A 77 -16.21 10.05 -2.57
N LEU A 78 -17.16 9.45 -1.85
CA LEU A 78 -17.46 8.02 -1.94
C LEU A 78 -17.82 7.57 -3.37
N ASN A 79 -18.54 8.39 -4.13
CA ASN A 79 -18.88 8.13 -5.52
C ASN A 79 -17.67 8.17 -6.47
N TYR A 80 -16.58 8.83 -6.09
CA TYR A 80 -15.34 8.90 -6.87
C TYR A 80 -14.33 7.80 -6.50
N LEU A 81 -14.47 7.18 -5.32
CA LEU A 81 -13.54 6.14 -4.84
C LEU A 81 -13.40 4.96 -5.80
N GLY A 82 -14.49 4.54 -6.48
CA GLY A 82 -14.42 3.45 -7.43
C GLY A 82 -13.49 3.76 -8.62
N GLN A 83 -13.68 4.94 -9.23
CA GLN A 83 -12.83 5.39 -10.33
C GLN A 83 -11.37 5.57 -9.88
N LEU A 84 -11.17 6.16 -8.70
CA LEU A 84 -9.83 6.37 -8.17
C LEU A 84 -9.12 5.04 -7.86
N ASN A 85 -9.84 4.05 -7.32
CA ASN A 85 -9.29 2.71 -7.10
C ASN A 85 -8.79 2.08 -8.39
N GLU A 86 -9.59 2.12 -9.46
CA GLU A 86 -9.19 1.56 -10.75
C GLU A 86 -7.99 2.29 -11.35
N LEU A 87 -7.97 3.62 -11.25
CA LEU A 87 -6.83 4.42 -11.69
C LEU A 87 -5.55 4.03 -10.94
N ILE A 88 -5.58 3.98 -9.61
CA ILE A 88 -4.41 3.63 -8.80
C ILE A 88 -3.93 2.21 -9.11
N LYS A 89 -4.85 1.24 -9.23
CA LYS A 89 -4.49 -0.13 -9.61
C LYS A 89 -3.79 -0.16 -10.97
N GLN A 90 -4.30 0.59 -11.95
CA GLN A 90 -3.67 0.67 -13.28
C GLN A 90 -2.27 1.27 -13.18
N GLU A 91 -2.08 2.35 -12.44
CA GLU A 91 -0.75 2.96 -12.29
C GLU A 91 0.24 2.06 -11.55
N PHE A 92 -0.20 1.31 -10.54
CA PHE A 92 0.62 0.32 -9.86
C PHE A 92 0.96 -0.85 -10.78
N ASN A 93 0.01 -1.32 -11.60
CA ASN A 93 0.24 -2.38 -12.58
C ASN A 93 1.23 -1.96 -13.69
N LYS A 94 1.39 -0.66 -13.97
CA LYS A 94 2.42 -0.17 -14.90
C LYS A 94 3.83 -0.23 -14.30
N LYS A 95 3.97 -0.27 -12.98
CA LYS A 95 5.29 -0.39 -12.34
C LYS A 95 5.79 -1.84 -12.52
N ASP A 96 7.09 -2.03 -12.74
CA ASP A 96 7.76 -3.32 -13.03
C ASP A 96 7.65 -4.39 -11.90
N THR A 97 6.76 -4.21 -10.93
CA THR A 97 6.41 -5.13 -9.85
C THR A 97 5.28 -6.09 -10.17
N LEU A 98 4.73 -6.10 -11.39
CA LEU A 98 3.70 -7.08 -11.80
C LEU A 98 4.07 -8.51 -11.39
N ARG A 99 5.37 -8.85 -11.42
CA ARG A 99 5.87 -10.16 -10.99
C ARG A 99 5.79 -10.37 -9.47
N LEU A 100 6.12 -9.38 -8.65
CA LEU A 100 6.03 -9.49 -7.19
C LEU A 100 4.56 -9.44 -6.70
N ILE A 101 3.76 -8.56 -7.30
CA ILE A 101 2.33 -8.40 -7.01
C ILE A 101 1.57 -9.71 -7.29
N SER A 102 1.83 -10.33 -8.45
CA SER A 102 1.19 -11.60 -8.82
C SER A 102 1.67 -12.79 -7.99
N LEU A 103 2.96 -12.85 -7.62
CA LEU A 103 3.51 -13.96 -6.83
C LEU A 103 3.08 -13.95 -5.37
N TRP A 104 2.78 -12.79 -4.79
CA TRP A 104 2.47 -12.62 -3.36
C TRP A 104 1.04 -12.16 -3.09
N ASN A 105 0.15 -12.24 -4.09
CA ASN A 105 -1.26 -11.84 -3.99
C ASN A 105 -1.43 -10.45 -3.37
N ILE A 106 -0.71 -9.47 -3.94
CA ILE A 106 -0.68 -8.10 -3.42
C ILE A 106 -1.84 -7.30 -4.02
N SER A 107 -2.61 -6.61 -3.18
CA SER A 107 -3.70 -5.73 -3.62
C SER A 107 -3.46 -4.28 -3.20
N VAL A 108 -3.99 -3.34 -3.99
CA VAL A 108 -3.99 -1.90 -3.67
C VAL A 108 -5.43 -1.42 -3.57
N GLU A 109 -5.76 -0.72 -2.50
CA GLU A 109 -7.09 -0.19 -2.22
C GLU A 109 -6.99 1.26 -1.70
N VAL A 110 -7.77 2.15 -2.28
CA VAL A 110 -7.93 3.54 -1.85
C VAL A 110 -9.21 3.66 -1.06
N ILE A 111 -9.15 4.30 0.10
CA ILE A 111 -10.30 4.54 0.96
C ILE A 111 -10.36 5.99 1.45
N ASN A 112 -11.56 6.47 1.74
CA ASN A 112 -11.79 7.77 2.35
C ASN A 112 -11.97 7.64 3.87
N ARG A 113 -12.27 8.77 4.54
CA ARG A 113 -12.44 8.82 5.99
C ARG A 113 -13.50 7.85 6.50
N ASP A 114 -14.66 7.82 5.87
CA ASP A 114 -15.80 7.00 6.33
C ASP A 114 -15.43 5.52 6.33
N LEU A 115 -14.79 5.04 5.26
CA LEU A 115 -14.31 3.67 5.16
C LEU A 115 -13.14 3.39 6.12
N ALA A 116 -12.28 4.37 6.40
CA ALA A 116 -11.19 4.23 7.36
C ALA A 116 -11.73 4.05 8.79
N ILE A 117 -12.76 4.80 9.18
CA ILE A 117 -13.44 4.64 10.47
C ILE A 117 -14.10 3.24 10.55
N GLN A 118 -14.82 2.82 9.50
CA GLN A 118 -15.45 1.49 9.46
C GLN A 118 -14.44 0.34 9.60
N LYS A 119 -13.22 0.52 9.07
CA LYS A 119 -12.13 -0.46 9.19
C LYS A 119 -11.31 -0.32 10.49
N GLY A 120 -11.66 0.61 11.39
CA GLY A 120 -10.95 0.85 12.64
C GLY A 120 -9.59 1.52 12.49
N LEU A 121 -9.35 2.18 11.35
CA LEU A 121 -8.09 2.85 11.00
C LEU A 121 -8.09 4.34 11.33
N ALA A 122 -9.25 4.90 11.67
CA ALA A 122 -9.43 6.28 12.08
C ALA A 122 -10.50 6.37 13.18
N SER A 123 -10.36 7.39 14.03
CA SER A 123 -11.36 7.75 15.04
C SER A 123 -12.47 8.61 14.43
N SER A 124 -13.66 8.57 15.05
CA SER A 124 -14.78 9.47 14.71
C SER A 124 -14.54 10.90 15.16
#